data_AF-A0A497I6B8-F1
#
_entry.id   AF-A0A497I6B8-F1
#
_cell.length_a   1.000
_cell.length_b   1.000
_cell.length_c   1.000
_cell.angle_alpha   90.00
_cell.angle_beta   90.00
_cell.angle_gamma   90.00
#
_symmetry.space_group_name_H-M   'P 1'
#
loop_
_entity.id
_entity.type
_entity.pdbx_description
1 polymer ?
#
loop_
_entity_poly.entity_id
_entity_poly.type
_entity_poly.pdbx_seq_one_letter_code
_entity_poly.pdbx_strand_id
1 'polypeptide(L)' 'MSSLREEIVRRIRQYLPGFYRFLRTENGKRWLEERHERIKEFSKLLAKDSLKEFTEADFVKVMSKLWANELWTNKQYPVE' A
#
# COMPACT_ATOMS: atom_id res chain seq x y z
N MET A 1 0.44 -20.19 7.81
CA MET A 1 0.56 -19.49 6.51
C MET A 1 -0.14 -20.35 5.46
N SER A 2 -1.24 -19.88 4.85
CA SER A 2 -1.84 -20.64 3.74
C SER A 2 -0.92 -20.53 2.52
N SER A 3 -0.37 -21.66 2.07
CA SER A 3 0.37 -21.71 0.81
C SER A 3 -0.59 -21.42 -0.35
N LEU A 4 -0.19 -20.58 -1.30
CA LEU A 4 -0.94 -20.40 -2.54
C LEU A 4 -0.85 -21.69 -3.37
N ARG A 5 -1.94 -22.07 -4.03
CA ARG A 5 -1.92 -23.21 -4.97
C ARG A 5 -0.90 -22.95 -6.08
N GLU A 6 -0.16 -23.98 -6.48
CA GLU A 6 0.92 -23.86 -7.49
C GLU A 6 0.44 -23.24 -8.80
N GLU A 7 -0.79 -23.54 -9.21
CA GLU A 7 -1.44 -22.93 -10.37
C GLU A 7 -1.52 -21.40 -10.27
N ILE A 8 -1.86 -20.88 -9.09
CA ILE A 8 -1.97 -19.44 -8.82
C ILE A 8 -0.58 -18.81 -8.90
N VAL A 9 0.43 -19.44 -8.30
CA VAL A 9 1.82 -18.98 -8.36
C VAL A 9 2.30 -18.92 -9.82
N ARG A 10 2.02 -19.97 -10.60
CA ARG A 10 2.37 -20.00 -12.03
C ARG A 10 1.71 -18.86 -12.80
N ARG A 11 0.43 -18.60 -12.53
CA ARG A 11 -0.31 -17.50 -13.17
C ARG A 11 0.26 -16.13 -12.80
N ILE A 12 0.58 -15.88 -11.53
CA ILE A 12 1.20 -14.62 -11.08
C ILE A 12 2.54 -14.40 -11.80
N ARG A 13 3.39 -15.45 -11.90
CA ARG A 13 4.70 -15.38 -12.55
C ARG A 13 4.64 -14.91 -14.01
N GLN A 14 3.56 -15.20 -14.72
CA GLN A 14 3.38 -14.75 -16.11
C GLN A 14 3.27 -13.23 -16.25
N TYR A 15 2.81 -12.52 -15.22
CA TYR A 15 2.68 -11.06 -15.23
C TYR A 15 3.94 -10.32 -14.79
N LEU A 16 4.85 -10.99 -14.08
CA LEU A 16 6.07 -10.37 -13.54
C LEU A 16 6.95 -9.69 -14.60
N PRO A 17 7.19 -10.26 -15.79
CA PRO A 17 8.01 -9.60 -16.80
C PRO A 17 7.44 -8.25 -17.25
N GLY A 18 6.12 -8.14 -17.39
CA GLY A 18 5.45 -6.89 -17.72
C GLY A 18 5.58 -5.87 -16.60
N PHE A 19 5.42 -6.32 -15.35
CA PHE A 19 5.62 -5.49 -14.18
C PHE A 19 7.06 -4.97 -14.07
N TYR A 20 8.08 -5.80 -14.29
CA TYR A 20 9.48 -5.34 -14.27
C TYR A 20 9.80 -4.34 -15.39
N ARG A 21 9.17 -4.47 -16.56
CA ARG A 21 9.28 -3.44 -17.60
C ARG A 21 8.61 -2.13 -17.16
N PHE A 22 7.42 -2.22 -16.56
CA PHE A 22 6.73 -1.05 -16.00
C PHE A 22 7.60 -0.31 -14.98
N LEU A 23 8.28 -1.02 -14.06
CA LEU A 23 9.14 -0.41 -13.04
C LEU A 23 10.30 0.42 -13.62
N ARG A 24 10.69 0.20 -14.88
CA ARG A 24 11.74 0.97 -15.56
C ARG A 24 11.23 2.26 -16.21
N THR A 25 9.91 2.42 -16.33
CA THR A 25 9.28 3.65 -16.84
C THR A 25 9.29 4.76 -15.79
N GLU A 26 9.11 6.01 -16.21
CA GLU A 26 8.99 7.14 -15.26
C GLU A 26 7.82 6.95 -14.28
N ASN A 27 6.68 6.44 -14.74
CA ASN A 27 5.56 6.10 -13.86
C ASN A 27 5.93 5.02 -12.85
N GLY A 28 6.71 4.02 -13.27
CA GLY A 28 7.20 2.95 -12.40
C GLY A 28 8.16 3.46 -11.33
N LYS A 29 9.08 4.36 -11.69
CA LYS A 29 10.00 5.01 -10.75
C LYS A 29 9.24 5.84 -9.72
N ARG A 30 8.30 6.68 -10.17
CA ARG A 30 7.42 7.47 -9.28
C ARG A 30 6.66 6.58 -8.30
N TRP A 31 6.10 5.46 -8.77
CA TRP A 31 5.42 4.49 -7.91
C TRP A 31 6.35 3.87 -6.85
N LEU A 32 7.60 3.61 -7.19
CA LEU A 32 8.60 3.10 -6.24
C LEU A 32 8.97 4.16 -5.20
N GLU A 33 9.11 5.42 -5.60
CA GLU A 33 9.38 6.54 -4.69
C GLU A 33 8.23 6.74 -3.71
N GLU A 34 6.99 6.84 -4.20
CA GLU A 34 5.79 6.94 -3.36
C GLU A 34 5.70 5.76 -2.37
N ARG A 35 6.04 4.55 -2.80
CA ARG A 35 6.06 3.38 -1.93
C ARG A 35 7.11 3.52 -0.82
N HIS A 36 8.31 4.00 -1.13
CA HIS A 36 9.35 4.23 -0.13
C HIS A 36 8.94 5.30 0.88
N GLU A 37 8.34 6.39 0.42
CA GLU A 37 7.83 7.46 1.27
C GLU A 37 6.75 6.95 2.23
N ARG A 38 5.77 6.21 1.72
CA ARG A 38 4.71 5.60 2.55
C ARG A 38 5.29 4.63 3.58
N ILE A 39 6.26 3.79 3.20
CA ILE A 39 6.94 2.89 4.16
C ILE A 39 7.62 3.72 5.26
N LYS A 40 8.36 4.77 4.89
CA LYS A 40 9.06 5.63 5.86
C LYS A 40 8.08 6.32 6.81
N GLU A 41 6.97 6.79 6.29
CA GLU A 41 5.93 7.46 7.08
C GLU A 41 5.21 6.50 8.02
N PHE A 42 4.72 5.37 7.52
CA PHE A 42 4.02 4.38 8.34
C PHE A 42 4.93 3.72 9.36
N SER A 43 6.19 3.46 9.03
CA SER A 43 7.18 2.94 10.00
C SER A 43 7.35 3.87 11.20
N LYS A 44 7.23 5.18 11.00
CA LYS A 44 7.31 6.17 12.08
C LYS A 44 5.98 6.25 12.85
N LEU A 45 4.86 6.39 12.15
CA LEU A 45 3.54 6.54 12.78
C LEU A 45 3.14 5.30 13.59
N LEU A 46 3.48 4.11 13.11
CA LEU A 46 3.12 2.84 13.72
C LEU A 46 4.27 2.24 14.54
N ALA A 47 5.30 3.03 14.86
CA ALA A 47 6.36 2.62 15.77
C ALA A 47 5.79 2.39 17.18
N LYS A 48 6.32 1.39 17.90
CA LYS A 48 5.82 1.00 19.24
C LYS A 48 5.73 2.17 20.22
N ASP A 49 6.69 3.09 20.17
CA ASP A 49 6.70 4.26 21.05
C ASP A 49 5.69 5.33 20.60
N SER A 50 5.49 5.49 19.29
CA SER A 50 4.49 6.40 18.71
C SER A 50 3.06 5.92 18.93
N LEU A 51 2.85 4.61 19.09
CA LEU A 51 1.52 4.04 19.35
C LEU A 51 0.92 4.48 20.70
N LYS A 52 1.75 4.88 21.67
CA LYS A 52 1.28 5.35 22.98
C LYS A 52 0.52 6.68 22.88
N GLU A 53 0.92 7.52 21.94
CA GLU A 53 0.36 8.85 21.68
C GLU A 53 -0.46 8.88 20.38
N PHE A 54 -0.83 7.70 19.85
CA PHE A 54 -1.49 7.60 18.56
C PHE A 54 -2.93 8.09 18.64
N THR A 55 -3.26 9.09 17.83
CA THR A 55 -4.57 9.74 17.85
C THR A 55 -5.49 9.22 16.75
N GLU A 56 -6.77 9.55 16.86
CA GLU A 56 -7.74 9.33 15.78
C GLU A 56 -7.34 10.07 14.48
N ALA A 57 -6.75 11.27 14.60
CA ALA A 57 -6.26 12.00 13.44
C ALA A 57 -5.12 11.24 12.73
N ASP A 58 -4.22 10.61 13.49
CA ASP A 58 -3.17 9.75 12.95
C ASP A 58 -3.75 8.51 12.26
N PHE A 59 -4.82 7.94 12.83
CA PHE A 59 -5.55 6.85 12.21
C PHE A 59 -6.16 7.24 10.87
N VAL A 60 -6.89 8.36 10.81
CA VAL A 60 -7.49 8.89 9.56
C VAL A 60 -6.40 9.14 8.52
N LYS A 61 -5.26 9.70 8.95
CA LYS A 61 -4.10 9.94 8.09
C LYS A 61 -3.54 8.64 7.51
N VAL A 62 -3.34 7.59 8.33
CA VAL A 62 -2.91 6.28 7.84
C VAL A 62 -3.92 5.71 6.86
N MET A 63 -5.20 5.73 7.21
CA MET A 63 -6.27 5.20 6.37
C MET A 63 -6.31 5.91 5.02
N SER A 64 -6.24 7.25 4.97
CA SER A 64 -6.26 8.02 3.72
C SER A 64 -5.13 7.66 2.74
N LYS A 65 -4.01 7.15 3.24
CA LYS A 65 -2.81 6.82 2.46
C LYS A 65 -2.71 5.35 2.04
N LEU A 66 -3.60 4.49 2.56
CA LEU A 66 -3.67 3.09 2.15
C LEU A 66 -4.21 3.00 0.71
N TRP A 67 -3.58 2.14 -0.09
CA TRP A 67 -3.95 1.88 -1.49
C TRP A 67 -5.43 1.47 -1.66
N ALA A 68 -6.03 0.87 -0.62
CA ALA A 68 -7.46 0.56 -0.61
C ALA A 68 -8.35 1.81 -0.67
N ASN A 69 -7.92 2.95 -0.10
CA ASN A 69 -8.68 4.20 -0.19
C ASN A 69 -8.48 4.96 -1.52
N GLU A 70 -7.39 4.70 -2.24
CA GLU A 70 -7.18 5.25 -3.60
C GLU A 70 -7.98 4.47 -4.67
N LEU A 71 -8.13 3.15 -4.49
CA LEU A 71 -8.90 2.27 -5.39
C LEU A 71 -10.40 2.22 -5.06
N TRP A 72 -10.79 2.55 -3.83
CA TRP A 72 -12.18 2.58 -3.39
C TRP A 72 -12.55 4.04 -3.18
N THR A 73 -13.18 4.63 -4.20
CA THR A 73 -13.71 5.99 -4.14
C THR A 73 -14.52 6.20 -2.85
N ASN A 74 -14.14 7.24 -2.11
CA ASN A 74 -14.86 7.90 -1.02
C ASN A 74 -15.63 6.98 -0.04
N LYS A 75 -14.90 6.34 0.89
CA LYS A 75 -15.49 5.74 2.10
C LYS A 75 -15.42 6.65 3.33
N GLN A 76 -14.99 7.91 3.17
CA GLN A 76 -14.84 8.83 4.31
C GLN A 76 -16.16 9.24 4.95
N TYR A 77 -17.31 8.91 4.35
CA TYR A 77 -18.61 8.99 4.99
C TYR A 77 -19.45 7.76 4.62
N PRO A 78 -20.04 7.02 5.58
CA PRO A 78 -21.27 6.32 5.27
C PRO A 78 -22.27 7.39 4.84
N VAL A 79 -22.74 7.31 3.60
CA VAL A 79 -23.93 8.04 3.17
C VAL A 79 -25.06 7.49 4.04
N GLU A 80 -25.63 8.33 4.89
CA GLU A 80 -26.96 8.10 5.49
C GLU A 80 -28.04 8.12 4.40
#